data_AF-A0A3B0JAU1-F1
#
_entry.id   AF-A0A3B0JAU1-F1
#
_cell.length_a   1.000
_cell.length_b   1.000
_cell.length_c   1.000
_cell.angle_alpha   90.00
_cell.angle_beta   90.00
_cell.angle_gamma   90.00
#
_symmetry.space_group_name_H-M   'P 1'
#
loop_
_entity.id
_entity.type
_entity.pdbx_description
1 polymer ?
#
loop_
_entity_poly.entity_id
_entity_poly.type
_entity_poly.pdbx_seq_one_letter_code
_entity_poly.pdbx_strand_id
1 'polypeptide(L)'
;MIFNFNIASLIIFILIINYSQFTIVAACLVDKEIENTTFNEIFIDVNKKTLPYDIEERGSQISVNCKGKHNQYIYVRSIDGSGYVSGNIYNTNLKGVKFIFSLERNRNGFLRRVYTDKHRRIGNKCVFIDHFSLRIYPGFQSGRINPIKITLSSRDETKQDTNEILFIYNIAVIKIKEHACIVETPKLNVKTATVFKKDFRGKSSTTGERTFNIEVNCKDINQAYITWQG
;
A
#
# COMPACT_ATOMS: atom_id res chain seq x y z
N MET A 1 57.26 -45.78 10.28
CA MET A 1 55.81 -46.04 10.31
C MET A 1 55.20 -45.28 9.14
N ILE A 2 54.93 -45.97 8.02
CA ILE A 2 54.45 -45.33 6.78
C ILE A 2 52.94 -45.23 6.89
N PHE A 3 52.42 -44.01 7.04
CA PHE A 3 50.98 -43.76 6.98
C PHE A 3 50.54 -43.93 5.52
N ASN A 4 49.93 -45.07 5.20
CA ASN A 4 49.21 -45.26 3.95
C ASN A 4 47.93 -44.40 3.99
N PHE A 5 48.07 -43.15 3.59
CA PHE A 5 46.95 -42.24 3.43
C PHE A 5 46.12 -42.71 2.23
N ASN A 6 44.97 -43.33 2.50
CA ASN A 6 44.14 -43.94 1.46
C ASN A 6 43.42 -42.82 0.69
N ILE A 7 44.04 -42.36 -0.39
CA ILE A 7 43.56 -41.28 -1.28
C ILE A 7 42.11 -41.53 -1.72
N ALA A 8 41.71 -42.80 -1.88
CA ALA A 8 40.35 -43.17 -2.23
C ALA A 8 39.31 -42.71 -1.17
N SER A 9 39.61 -42.81 0.13
CA SER A 9 38.71 -42.33 1.18
C SER A 9 38.57 -40.82 1.19
N LEU A 10 39.64 -40.08 0.88
CA LEU A 10 39.61 -38.62 0.78
C LEU A 10 38.72 -38.16 -0.39
N ILE A 11 38.84 -38.83 -1.55
CA ILE A 11 38.03 -38.54 -2.74
C ILE A 11 36.54 -38.82 -2.47
N ILE A 12 36.21 -39.93 -1.80
CA ILE A 12 34.84 -40.25 -1.41
C ILE A 12 34.29 -39.20 -0.43
N PHE A 13 35.09 -38.76 0.54
CA PHE A 13 34.66 -37.73 1.50
C PHE A 13 34.43 -36.37 0.82
N ILE A 14 35.29 -35.99 -0.13
CA ILE A 14 35.13 -34.77 -0.95
C ILE A 14 33.90 -34.89 -1.86
N LEU A 15 33.63 -36.06 -2.45
CA LEU A 15 32.45 -36.30 -3.26
C LEU A 15 31.17 -36.24 -2.42
N ILE A 16 31.16 -36.78 -1.20
CA ILE A 16 30.00 -36.70 -0.28
C ILE A 16 29.77 -35.25 0.18
N ILE A 17 30.82 -34.51 0.54
CA ILE A 17 30.71 -33.10 0.92
C ILE A 17 30.17 -32.28 -0.25
N ASN A 18 30.71 -32.46 -1.46
CA ASN A 18 30.20 -31.77 -2.64
C ASN A 18 28.77 -32.19 -2.99
N TYR A 19 28.40 -33.46 -2.86
CA TYR A 19 27.05 -33.94 -3.13
C TYR A 19 26.02 -33.32 -2.16
N SER A 20 26.41 -33.14 -0.89
CA SER A 20 25.57 -32.46 0.10
C SER A 20 25.37 -30.97 -0.19
N GLN A 21 26.34 -30.32 -0.84
CA GLN A 21 26.25 -28.91 -1.24
C GLN A 21 25.47 -28.66 -2.54
N PHE A 22 25.15 -29.70 -3.31
CA PHE A 22 24.36 -29.60 -4.54
C PHE A 22 22.87 -29.91 -4.39
N THR A 23 22.37 -30.07 -3.16
CA THR A 23 20.92 -29.97 -2.91
C THR A 23 20.49 -28.50 -2.96
N ILE A 24 20.53 -27.92 -4.16
CA ILE A 24 19.79 -26.69 -4.47
C ILE A 24 18.33 -27.08 -4.29
N VAL A 25 17.79 -26.81 -3.10
CA VAL A 25 16.38 -26.96 -2.77
C VAL A 25 15.63 -26.20 -3.85
N ALA A 26 14.95 -26.91 -4.76
CA ALA A 26 14.27 -26.31 -5.89
C ALA A 26 13.26 -25.25 -5.39
N ALA A 27 13.61 -23.99 -5.58
CA ALA A 27 12.85 -22.81 -5.20
C ALA A 27 11.48 -22.80 -5.91
N CYS A 28 10.44 -22.25 -5.27
CA CYS A 28 9.18 -22.02 -5.98
C CYS A 28 9.42 -20.89 -6.99
N LEU A 29 9.06 -21.12 -8.25
CA LEU A 29 9.21 -20.12 -9.30
C LEU A 29 8.03 -19.16 -9.27
N VAL A 30 8.33 -17.89 -9.47
CA VAL A 30 7.33 -16.82 -9.54
C VAL A 30 7.46 -16.08 -10.86
N ASP A 31 6.34 -15.59 -11.40
CA ASP A 31 6.35 -14.82 -12.65
C ASP A 31 6.86 -13.38 -12.48
N LYS A 32 6.86 -12.86 -11.25
CA LYS A 32 7.33 -11.51 -10.92
C LYS A 32 7.79 -11.44 -9.47
N GLU A 33 9.08 -11.22 -9.22
CA GLU A 33 9.61 -11.17 -7.84
C GLU A 33 9.38 -9.82 -7.14
N ILE A 34 9.27 -8.72 -7.90
CA ILE A 34 9.15 -7.36 -7.37
C ILE A 34 7.96 -6.64 -8.00
N GLU A 35 7.14 -6.01 -7.16
CA GLU A 35 6.03 -5.17 -7.56
C GLU A 35 6.13 -3.80 -6.93
N ASN A 36 6.06 -2.76 -7.76
CA ASN A 36 5.96 -1.38 -7.30
C ASN A 36 4.50 -0.94 -7.38
N THR A 37 3.95 -0.53 -6.25
CA THR A 37 2.56 -0.07 -6.14
C THR A 37 2.55 1.39 -5.70
N THR A 38 1.67 2.18 -6.30
CA THR A 38 1.51 3.60 -5.98
C THR A 38 0.06 3.89 -5.66
N PHE A 39 -0.18 4.62 -4.57
CA PHE A 39 -1.47 5.23 -4.32
C PHE A 39 -1.48 6.62 -4.94
N ASN A 40 -2.59 6.98 -5.58
CA ASN A 40 -2.84 8.37 -5.94
C ASN A 40 -2.91 9.24 -4.68
N GLU A 41 -2.76 10.56 -4.83
CA GLU A 41 -2.99 11.46 -3.70
C GLU A 41 -4.43 11.32 -3.20
N ILE A 42 -4.57 11.05 -1.91
CA ILE A 42 -5.85 10.75 -1.27
C ILE A 42 -6.38 12.02 -0.63
N PHE A 43 -7.55 12.44 -1.09
CA PHE A 43 -8.30 13.54 -0.49
C PHE A 43 -9.45 12.98 0.34
N ILE A 44 -9.49 13.36 1.61
CA ILE A 44 -10.48 12.87 2.57
C ILE A 44 -11.43 14.03 2.90
N ASP A 45 -12.65 13.89 2.41
CA ASP A 45 -13.77 14.74 2.79
C ASP A 45 -14.44 14.17 4.04
N VAL A 46 -14.10 14.75 5.19
CA VAL A 46 -14.59 14.33 6.52
C VAL A 46 -16.08 14.53 6.72
N ASN A 47 -16.74 15.32 5.85
CA ASN A 47 -18.16 15.61 5.94
C ASN A 47 -19.00 14.61 5.12
N LYS A 48 -18.39 13.92 4.15
CA LYS A 48 -19.09 12.98 3.26
C LYS A 48 -18.96 11.51 3.64
N LYS A 49 -17.98 11.16 4.48
CA LYS A 49 -17.70 9.75 4.80
C LYS A 49 -17.85 9.47 6.28
N THR A 50 -18.64 8.44 6.60
CA THR A 50 -18.68 7.87 7.94
C THR A 50 -17.35 7.19 8.24
N LEU A 51 -16.69 7.62 9.31
CA LEU A 51 -15.42 7.05 9.76
C LEU A 51 -15.67 5.96 10.83
N PRO A 52 -14.89 4.85 10.84
CA PRO A 52 -13.80 4.56 9.93
C PRO A 52 -14.25 4.04 8.56
N TYR A 53 -13.45 4.29 7.52
CA TYR A 53 -13.67 3.70 6.20
C TYR A 53 -12.34 3.26 5.56
N ASP A 54 -12.44 2.35 4.58
CA ASP A 54 -11.30 1.78 3.88
C ASP A 54 -11.17 2.37 2.47
N ILE A 55 -9.94 2.69 2.07
CA ILE A 55 -9.55 3.02 0.70
C ILE A 55 -8.76 1.82 0.21
N GLU A 56 -9.29 1.11 -0.77
CA GLU A 56 -8.64 -0.09 -1.31
C GLU A 56 -7.95 0.20 -2.63
N GLU A 57 -6.76 -0.34 -2.80
CA GLU A 57 -6.04 -0.47 -4.06
C GLU A 57 -5.78 -1.95 -4.30
N ARG A 58 -6.01 -2.36 -5.55
CA ARG A 58 -5.78 -3.74 -6.00
C ARG A 58 -4.51 -3.75 -6.84
N GLY A 59 -3.53 -4.57 -6.49
CA GLY A 59 -2.37 -4.75 -7.35
C GLY A 59 -2.51 -5.94 -8.27
N SER A 60 -1.36 -6.47 -8.68
CA SER A 60 -1.29 -7.39 -9.82
C SER A 60 -1.69 -8.81 -9.45
N GLN A 61 -2.01 -9.60 -10.48
CA GLN A 61 -2.07 -11.04 -10.33
C GLN A 61 -0.67 -11.62 -10.40
N ILE A 62 -0.39 -12.58 -9.52
CA ILE A 62 0.92 -13.16 -9.33
C ILE A 62 0.79 -14.68 -9.33
N SER A 63 1.57 -15.37 -10.17
CA SER A 63 1.57 -16.83 -10.27
C SER A 63 2.78 -17.44 -9.55
N VAL A 64 2.50 -18.36 -8.63
CA VAL A 64 3.52 -19.16 -7.93
C VAL A 64 3.45 -20.59 -8.41
N ASN A 65 4.61 -21.13 -8.80
CA ASN A 65 4.76 -22.49 -9.31
C ASN A 65 5.87 -23.24 -8.57
N CYS A 66 5.49 -24.18 -7.73
CA CYS A 66 6.36 -25.02 -6.92
C CYS A 66 6.48 -26.43 -7.52
N LYS A 67 6.84 -26.54 -8.82
CA LYS A 67 6.86 -27.82 -9.55
C LYS A 67 7.52 -28.94 -8.74
N GLY A 68 6.84 -30.08 -8.65
CA GLY A 68 7.34 -31.28 -7.97
C GLY A 68 7.23 -31.24 -6.44
N LYS A 69 6.80 -30.11 -5.85
CA LYS A 69 6.52 -30.00 -4.42
C LYS A 69 5.02 -29.94 -4.17
N HIS A 70 4.56 -30.75 -3.24
CA HIS A 70 3.21 -30.66 -2.71
C HIS A 70 3.30 -29.97 -1.34
N ASN A 71 2.24 -29.26 -0.92
CA ASN A 71 2.19 -28.62 0.41
C ASN A 71 3.19 -27.49 0.68
N GLN A 72 3.53 -26.68 -0.33
CA GLN A 72 4.23 -25.42 -0.09
C GLN A 72 3.28 -24.34 0.42
N TYR A 73 3.82 -23.40 1.21
CA TYR A 73 3.07 -22.28 1.79
C TYR A 73 3.78 -20.94 1.54
N ILE A 74 3.00 -19.88 1.49
CA ILE A 74 3.47 -18.49 1.48
C ILE A 74 3.09 -17.80 2.79
N TYR A 75 3.95 -16.92 3.30
CA TYR A 75 3.66 -16.10 4.47
C TYR A 75 4.31 -14.72 4.37
N VAL A 76 3.85 -13.77 5.18
CA VAL A 76 4.49 -12.46 5.32
C VAL A 76 5.69 -12.59 6.24
N ARG A 77 6.89 -12.43 5.69
CA ARG A 77 8.13 -12.43 6.45
C ARG A 77 8.36 -11.11 7.16
N SER A 78 8.17 -10.00 6.46
CA SER A 78 8.31 -8.65 7.03
C SER A 78 7.40 -7.65 6.35
N ILE A 79 7.05 -6.60 7.10
CA ILE A 79 6.43 -5.39 6.57
C ILE A 79 7.19 -4.21 7.16
N ASP A 80 8.11 -3.66 6.38
CA ASP A 80 8.94 -2.53 6.78
C ASP A 80 8.19 -1.22 6.52
N GLY A 81 8.48 -0.18 7.30
CA GLY A 81 7.81 1.12 7.19
C GLY A 81 6.44 1.21 7.89
N SER A 82 6.01 0.14 8.56
CA SER A 82 4.77 0.09 9.36
C SER A 82 4.99 -0.69 10.66
N GLY A 83 4.21 -0.40 11.70
CA GLY A 83 4.26 -1.13 12.98
C GLY A 83 3.12 -2.13 13.11
N TYR A 84 3.38 -3.38 13.49
CA TYR A 84 2.31 -4.38 13.67
C TYR A 84 1.29 -3.96 14.75
N VAL A 85 0.00 -4.20 14.50
CA VAL A 85 -1.08 -4.00 15.49
C VAL A 85 -1.71 -5.34 15.85
N SER A 86 -2.48 -5.91 14.91
CA SER A 86 -3.20 -7.16 15.09
C SER A 86 -3.65 -7.72 13.74
N GLY A 87 -3.57 -9.03 13.58
CA GLY A 87 -3.94 -9.71 12.34
C GLY A 87 -3.21 -9.10 11.14
N ASN A 88 -3.94 -8.49 10.24
CA ASN A 88 -3.40 -7.87 9.03
C ASN A 88 -3.43 -6.34 9.05
N ILE A 89 -3.57 -5.74 10.24
CA ILE A 89 -3.63 -4.30 10.45
C ILE A 89 -2.29 -3.82 10.99
N TYR A 90 -1.77 -2.76 10.36
CA TYR A 90 -0.47 -2.17 10.63
C TYR A 90 -0.62 -0.66 10.86
N ASN A 91 0.11 -0.14 11.83
CA ASN A 91 0.27 1.28 12.08
C ASN A 91 1.08 1.91 10.96
N THR A 92 0.57 3.01 10.42
CA THR A 92 1.39 3.95 9.65
C THR A 92 2.06 4.94 10.61
N ASN A 93 2.94 5.80 10.07
CA ASN A 93 3.49 6.94 10.81
C ASN A 93 2.49 8.10 11.00
N LEU A 94 1.29 8.05 10.42
CA LEU A 94 0.24 9.04 10.62
C LEU A 94 -0.78 8.55 11.65
N LYS A 95 -1.12 9.41 12.61
CA LYS A 95 -2.17 9.12 13.60
C LYS A 95 -3.51 8.89 12.89
N GLY A 96 -4.27 7.91 13.35
CA GLY A 96 -5.61 7.61 12.82
C GLY A 96 -5.62 7.00 11.40
N VAL A 97 -4.47 6.63 10.84
CA VAL A 97 -4.39 5.91 9.57
C VAL A 97 -3.70 4.56 9.76
N LYS A 98 -4.40 3.48 9.39
CA LYS A 98 -3.86 2.11 9.43
C LYS A 98 -3.71 1.56 8.02
N PHE A 99 -2.65 0.79 7.81
CA PHE A 99 -2.42 0.02 6.61
C PHE A 99 -2.93 -1.40 6.81
N ILE A 100 -3.57 -1.95 5.79
CA ILE A 100 -4.16 -3.28 5.79
C ILE A 100 -3.66 -4.00 4.54
N PHE A 101 -3.09 -5.18 4.72
CA PHE A 101 -2.65 -6.01 3.61
C PHE A 101 -3.44 -7.32 3.59
N SER A 102 -3.85 -7.75 2.41
CA SER A 102 -4.45 -9.07 2.24
C SER A 102 -4.13 -9.66 0.88
N LEU A 103 -4.12 -10.98 0.81
CA LEU A 103 -3.97 -11.72 -0.43
C LEU A 103 -5.28 -12.42 -0.73
N GLU A 104 -5.80 -12.22 -1.92
CA GLU A 104 -6.86 -13.03 -2.48
C GLU A 104 -6.24 -14.20 -3.23
N ARG A 105 -6.64 -15.42 -2.85
CA ARG A 105 -6.13 -16.64 -3.47
C ARG A 105 -7.12 -17.11 -4.52
N ASN A 106 -6.68 -17.26 -5.76
CA ASN A 106 -7.41 -17.97 -6.79
C ASN A 106 -6.95 -19.43 -6.83
N ARG A 107 -7.82 -20.34 -6.41
CA ARG A 107 -7.63 -21.78 -6.59
C ARG A 107 -8.85 -22.34 -7.29
N ASN A 108 -8.67 -22.80 -8.53
CA ASN A 108 -9.72 -23.42 -9.35
C ASN A 108 -10.96 -22.51 -9.54
N GLY A 109 -10.77 -21.20 -9.69
CA GLY A 109 -11.86 -20.25 -9.95
C GLY A 109 -12.53 -19.67 -8.71
N PHE A 110 -12.19 -20.15 -7.50
CA PHE A 110 -12.69 -19.57 -6.25
C PHE A 110 -11.69 -18.56 -5.71
N LEU A 111 -12.16 -17.32 -5.59
CA LEU A 111 -11.44 -16.22 -4.98
C LEU A 111 -11.80 -16.14 -3.49
N ARG A 112 -10.80 -16.07 -2.63
CA ARG A 112 -11.00 -15.81 -1.20
C ARG A 112 -9.94 -14.84 -0.72
N ARG A 113 -10.37 -13.68 -0.20
CA ARG A 113 -9.49 -12.74 0.50
C ARG A 113 -9.03 -13.38 1.81
N VAL A 114 -7.73 -13.29 2.06
CA VAL A 114 -7.12 -13.95 3.20
C VAL A 114 -6.14 -13.02 3.87
N TYR A 115 -6.25 -12.97 5.20
CA TYR A 115 -5.32 -12.29 6.07
C TYR A 115 -3.98 -13.04 6.11
N THR A 116 -2.90 -12.29 5.97
CA THR A 116 -1.56 -12.79 5.65
C THR A 116 -0.64 -12.90 6.85
N ASP A 117 -1.18 -12.73 8.06
CA ASP A 117 -0.55 -13.05 9.35
C ASP A 117 -0.29 -14.55 9.55
N LYS A 118 -0.75 -15.39 8.62
CA LYS A 118 -0.63 -16.86 8.64
C LYS A 118 -0.14 -17.39 7.30
N HIS A 119 0.43 -18.59 7.36
CA HIS A 119 0.84 -19.37 6.20
C HIS A 119 -0.36 -19.75 5.33
N ARG A 120 -0.22 -19.60 4.01
CA ARG A 120 -1.24 -19.92 3.01
C ARG A 120 -0.71 -20.96 2.04
N ARG A 121 -1.46 -22.07 1.91
CA ARG A 121 -1.07 -23.16 1.02
C ARG A 121 -1.09 -22.71 -0.44
N ILE A 122 0.07 -22.82 -1.08
CA ILE A 122 0.30 -22.68 -2.52
C ILE A 122 -0.06 -24.00 -3.22
N GLY A 123 0.44 -25.13 -2.70
CA GLY A 123 0.36 -26.41 -3.42
C GLY A 123 1.38 -26.48 -4.55
N ASN A 124 1.00 -27.02 -5.71
CA ASN A 124 1.89 -27.10 -6.89
C ASN A 124 1.89 -25.78 -7.69
N LYS A 125 0.71 -25.19 -7.92
CA LYS A 125 0.57 -23.89 -8.58
C LYS A 125 -0.60 -23.12 -7.96
N CYS A 126 -0.43 -21.82 -7.77
CA CYS A 126 -1.48 -20.93 -7.30
C CYS A 126 -1.33 -19.52 -7.87
N VAL A 127 -2.45 -18.80 -8.01
CA VAL A 127 -2.44 -17.38 -8.36
C VAL A 127 -2.93 -16.59 -7.15
N PHE A 128 -2.18 -15.55 -6.81
CA PHE A 128 -2.52 -14.58 -5.76
C PHE A 128 -2.84 -13.24 -6.40
N ILE A 129 -3.73 -12.49 -5.76
CA ILE A 129 -4.06 -11.11 -6.10
C ILE A 129 -3.94 -10.31 -4.82
N ASP A 130 -3.09 -9.30 -4.80
CA ASP A 130 -2.91 -8.47 -3.64
C ASP A 130 -3.95 -7.35 -3.54
N HIS A 131 -4.28 -7.04 -2.28
CA HIS A 131 -5.19 -5.98 -1.91
C HIS A 131 -4.54 -5.19 -0.77
N PHE A 132 -4.37 -3.90 -1.01
CA PHE A 132 -3.83 -2.94 -0.07
C PHE A 132 -4.95 -1.98 0.35
N SER A 133 -5.19 -1.83 1.64
CA SER A 133 -6.19 -0.88 2.12
C SER A 133 -5.62 0.09 3.14
N LEU A 134 -6.09 1.34 3.09
CA LEU A 134 -5.88 2.32 4.15
C LEU A 134 -7.18 2.52 4.90
N ARG A 135 -7.18 2.16 6.18
CA ARG A 135 -8.29 2.42 7.08
C ARG A 135 -8.10 3.75 7.77
N ILE A 136 -9.01 4.68 7.52
CA ILE A 136 -9.00 6.02 8.08
C ILE A 136 -9.95 6.05 9.26
N TYR A 137 -9.47 6.48 10.42
CA TYR A 137 -10.25 6.60 11.67
C TYR A 137 -10.61 8.06 11.96
N PRO A 138 -11.59 8.32 12.83
CA PRO A 138 -11.85 9.67 13.35
C PRO A 138 -10.59 10.31 13.95
N GLY A 139 -10.36 11.58 13.65
CA GLY A 139 -9.18 12.33 14.14
C GLY A 139 -7.86 11.90 13.49
N PHE A 140 -7.90 11.45 12.23
CA PHE A 140 -6.70 11.14 11.46
C PHE A 140 -5.85 12.39 11.21
N GLN A 141 -4.57 12.18 10.97
CA GLN A 141 -3.62 13.24 10.65
C GLN A 141 -3.32 13.26 9.14
N SER A 142 -3.43 14.43 8.52
CA SER A 142 -2.94 14.66 7.14
C SER A 142 -1.42 14.58 7.08
N GLY A 143 -0.88 14.11 5.95
CA GLY A 143 0.56 14.05 5.76
C GLY A 143 1.02 13.01 4.74
N ARG A 144 2.25 12.54 4.93
CA ARG A 144 2.89 11.52 4.10
C ARG A 144 3.08 10.25 4.90
N ILE A 145 2.53 9.15 4.41
CA ILE A 145 2.85 7.82 4.93
C ILE A 145 4.20 7.40 4.33
N ASN A 146 5.09 6.88 5.18
CA ASN A 146 6.38 6.36 4.77
C ASN A 146 6.21 5.24 3.73
N PRO A 147 7.20 5.00 2.86
CA PRO A 147 7.18 3.85 1.98
C PRO A 147 7.01 2.56 2.78
N ILE A 148 6.20 1.63 2.28
CA ILE A 148 5.96 0.34 2.91
C ILE A 148 6.57 -0.75 2.02
N LYS A 149 7.37 -1.64 2.61
CA LYS A 149 7.94 -2.78 1.91
C LYS A 149 7.41 -4.06 2.51
N ILE A 150 6.75 -4.90 1.72
CA ILE A 150 6.19 -6.19 2.16
C ILE A 150 7.04 -7.29 1.54
N THR A 151 7.60 -8.16 2.36
CA THR A 151 8.35 -9.33 1.90
C THR A 151 7.55 -10.59 2.17
N LEU A 152 7.22 -11.34 1.12
CA LEU A 152 6.61 -12.66 1.20
C LEU A 152 7.68 -13.74 1.01
N SER A 153 7.61 -14.79 1.83
CA SER A 153 8.55 -15.90 1.78
C SER A 153 7.86 -17.26 1.74
N SER A 154 8.63 -18.27 1.34
CA SER A 154 8.17 -19.66 1.26
C SER A 154 8.34 -20.38 2.60
N ARG A 155 7.40 -21.26 2.90
CA ARG A 155 7.50 -22.30 3.93
C ARG A 155 7.34 -23.64 3.25
N ASP A 156 8.24 -24.55 3.56
CA ASP A 156 8.31 -25.85 2.92
C ASP A 156 7.24 -26.83 3.45
N GLU A 157 7.26 -28.04 2.91
CA GLU A 157 6.31 -29.11 3.27
C GLU A 157 6.54 -29.64 4.69
N THR A 158 7.74 -29.45 5.25
CA THR A 158 8.09 -29.79 6.63
C THR A 158 7.60 -28.73 7.63
N LYS A 159 6.95 -27.67 7.11
CA LYS A 159 6.49 -26.49 7.85
C LYS A 159 7.64 -25.63 8.38
N GLN A 160 8.82 -25.73 7.78
CA GLN A 160 9.95 -24.89 8.11
C GLN A 160 9.94 -23.63 7.24
N ASP A 161 10.12 -22.47 7.87
CA ASP A 161 10.28 -21.21 7.14
C ASP A 161 11.65 -21.21 6.47
N THR A 162 11.67 -21.19 5.13
CA THR A 162 12.90 -21.33 4.33
C THR A 162 13.66 -20.00 4.22
N ASN A 163 12.98 -18.89 4.51
CA ASN A 163 13.40 -17.51 4.23
C ASN A 163 13.65 -17.19 2.75
N GLU A 164 13.35 -18.12 1.85
CA GLU A 164 13.33 -17.90 0.41
C GLU A 164 12.29 -16.84 0.09
N ILE A 165 12.73 -15.74 -0.52
CA ILE A 165 11.85 -14.64 -0.88
C ILE A 165 11.11 -15.03 -2.15
N LEU A 166 9.78 -14.98 -2.10
CA LEU A 166 8.93 -15.18 -3.26
C LEU A 166 8.56 -13.85 -3.90
N PHE A 167 8.17 -12.86 -3.08
CA PHE A 167 7.69 -11.57 -3.57
C PHE A 167 8.10 -10.44 -2.67
N ILE A 168 8.37 -9.30 -3.28
CA ILE A 168 8.55 -8.01 -2.61
C ILE A 168 7.58 -7.00 -3.22
N TYR A 169 6.75 -6.40 -2.37
CA TYR A 169 5.99 -5.21 -2.73
C TYR A 169 6.67 -3.97 -2.20
N ASN A 170 6.90 -2.99 -3.08
CA ASN A 170 7.36 -1.66 -2.72
C ASN A 170 6.20 -0.68 -2.94
N ILE A 171 5.60 -0.24 -1.84
CA ILE A 171 4.56 0.76 -1.86
C ILE A 171 5.21 2.13 -1.65
N ALA A 172 5.09 3.00 -2.64
CA ALA A 172 5.66 4.34 -2.59
C ALA A 172 5.02 5.20 -1.49
N VAL A 173 5.59 6.39 -1.26
CA VAL A 173 5.03 7.38 -0.33
C VAL A 173 3.57 7.68 -0.66
N ILE A 174 2.68 7.53 0.31
CA ILE A 174 1.25 7.83 0.15
C ILE A 174 0.95 9.19 0.74
N LYS A 175 0.31 10.07 -0.03
CA LYS A 175 -0.11 11.41 0.42
C LYS A 175 -1.56 11.39 0.83
N ILE A 176 -1.85 11.81 2.06
CA ILE A 176 -3.19 11.98 2.59
C ILE A 176 -3.41 13.45 2.93
N LYS A 177 -4.45 14.03 2.36
CA LYS A 177 -4.91 15.39 2.62
C LYS A 177 -6.34 15.37 3.11
N GLU A 178 -6.58 16.04 4.22
CA GLU A 178 -7.91 16.36 4.70
C GLU A 178 -8.45 17.58 3.95
N HIS A 179 -9.64 17.45 3.38
CA HIS A 179 -10.46 18.58 2.98
C HIS A 179 -11.29 19.00 4.18
N ALA A 180 -10.68 19.83 5.03
CA ALA A 180 -11.32 20.34 6.23
C ALA A 180 -12.30 21.48 5.94
N CYS A 181 -12.13 22.22 4.83
CA CYS A 181 -13.08 23.22 4.35
C CYS A 181 -13.66 22.82 2.98
N ILE A 182 -14.98 22.94 2.84
CA ILE A 182 -15.71 22.78 1.59
C ILE A 182 -16.30 24.13 1.22
N VAL A 183 -15.98 24.62 0.02
CA VAL A 183 -16.66 25.78 -0.55
C VAL A 183 -17.97 25.31 -1.16
N GLU A 184 -19.09 25.69 -0.56
CA GLU A 184 -20.44 25.32 -1.01
C GLU A 184 -20.86 26.15 -2.23
N THR A 185 -20.19 27.29 -2.46
CA THR A 185 -20.37 28.15 -3.64
C THR A 185 -19.18 28.05 -4.62
N PRO A 186 -18.92 26.89 -5.28
CA PRO A 186 -17.68 26.66 -6.02
C PRO A 186 -17.56 27.49 -7.30
N LYS A 187 -18.66 28.02 -7.83
CA LYS A 187 -18.65 28.88 -9.00
C LYS A 187 -19.58 30.07 -8.75
N LEU A 188 -18.99 31.25 -8.72
CA LEU A 188 -19.70 32.50 -8.54
C LEU A 188 -19.56 33.34 -9.81
N ASN A 189 -20.69 33.80 -10.35
CA ASN A 189 -20.71 34.77 -11.44
C ASN A 189 -21.29 36.09 -10.92
N VAL A 190 -20.41 37.04 -10.62
CA VAL A 190 -20.82 38.38 -10.17
C VAL A 190 -21.06 39.25 -11.40
N LYS A 191 -22.33 39.38 -11.79
CA LYS A 191 -22.72 40.27 -12.88
C LYS A 191 -22.62 41.72 -12.42
N THR A 192 -21.67 42.46 -12.98
CA THR A 192 -21.64 43.92 -12.88
C THR A 192 -22.77 44.50 -13.73
N ALA A 193 -23.47 45.50 -13.22
CA ALA A 193 -24.52 46.17 -14.01
C ALA A 193 -23.91 47.05 -15.11
N THR A 194 -24.72 47.43 -16.08
CA THR A 194 -24.36 48.47 -17.05
C THR A 194 -24.16 49.80 -16.31
N VAL A 195 -23.00 50.40 -16.48
CA VAL A 195 -22.61 51.68 -15.87
C VAL A 195 -22.24 52.67 -16.96
N PHE A 196 -22.51 53.96 -16.74
CA PHE A 196 -22.14 55.00 -17.68
C PHE A 196 -20.81 55.63 -17.28
N LYS A 197 -20.03 56.09 -18.27
CA LYS A 197 -18.74 56.76 -18.01
C LYS A 197 -18.87 57.95 -17.05
N LYS A 198 -19.99 58.67 -17.11
CA LYS A 198 -20.30 59.81 -16.22
C LYS A 198 -20.42 59.43 -14.73
N ASP A 199 -20.62 58.15 -14.44
CA ASP A 199 -20.79 57.66 -13.06
C ASP A 199 -19.44 57.53 -12.32
N PHE A 200 -18.32 57.62 -13.07
CA PHE A 200 -16.96 57.57 -12.52
C PHE A 200 -16.37 58.98 -12.43
N ARG A 201 -16.06 59.43 -11.21
CA ARG A 201 -15.60 60.81 -10.92
C ARG A 201 -14.07 60.99 -10.95
N GLY A 202 -13.32 59.97 -11.36
CA GLY A 202 -11.86 60.03 -11.47
C GLY A 202 -11.18 58.69 -11.20
N LYS A 203 -9.84 58.70 -11.08
CA LYS A 203 -9.07 57.50 -10.73
C LYS A 203 -9.53 56.98 -9.36
N SER A 204 -9.68 55.67 -9.25
CA SER A 204 -10.17 54.98 -8.04
C SER A 204 -11.63 55.25 -7.65
N SER A 205 -12.44 55.90 -8.51
CA SER A 205 -13.88 56.00 -8.26
C SER A 205 -14.57 54.65 -8.49
N THR A 206 -15.48 54.30 -7.60
CA THR A 206 -16.31 53.09 -7.66
C THR A 206 -17.78 53.47 -7.84
N THR A 207 -18.57 52.57 -8.44
CA THR A 207 -20.02 52.73 -8.57
C THR A 207 -20.67 51.35 -8.63
N GLY A 208 -21.92 51.27 -8.16
CA GLY A 208 -22.74 50.07 -8.29
C GLY A 208 -22.17 48.85 -7.56
N GLU A 209 -21.92 48.99 -6.25
CA GLU A 209 -21.46 47.87 -5.42
C GLU A 209 -22.36 46.64 -5.56
N ARG A 210 -21.72 45.46 -5.57
CA ARG A 210 -22.38 44.17 -5.64
C ARG A 210 -21.81 43.30 -4.53
N THR A 211 -22.70 42.82 -3.68
CA THR A 211 -22.38 41.90 -2.60
C THR A 211 -22.69 40.49 -3.07
N PHE A 212 -21.83 39.55 -2.70
CA PHE A 212 -22.03 38.13 -2.87
C PHE A 212 -21.52 37.42 -1.62
N ASN A 213 -22.03 36.21 -1.39
CA ASN A 213 -21.61 35.38 -0.29
C ASN A 213 -20.81 34.19 -0.86
N ILE A 214 -19.73 33.84 -0.18
CA ILE A 214 -19.02 32.57 -0.38
C ILE A 214 -19.28 31.76 0.86
N GLU A 215 -20.07 30.71 0.72
CA GLU A 215 -20.35 29.81 1.82
C GLU A 215 -19.23 28.77 1.90
N VAL A 216 -18.61 28.70 3.08
CA VAL A 216 -17.53 27.77 3.37
C VAL A 216 -17.90 27.02 4.64
N ASN A 217 -17.93 25.71 4.54
CA ASN A 217 -18.17 24.83 5.67
C ASN A 217 -16.86 24.17 6.07
N CYS A 218 -16.32 24.59 7.21
CA CYS A 218 -15.05 24.09 7.74
C CYS A 218 -15.28 23.28 9.01
N LYS A 219 -14.71 22.08 9.08
CA LYS A 219 -14.70 21.24 10.28
C LYS A 219 -13.39 21.45 11.05
N ASP A 220 -13.49 21.67 12.36
CA ASP A 220 -12.37 21.72 13.30
C ASP A 220 -11.27 22.76 12.98
N ILE A 221 -11.60 23.79 12.18
CA ILE A 221 -10.68 24.89 11.85
C ILE A 221 -11.08 26.14 12.63
N ASN A 222 -10.12 26.72 13.36
CA ASN A 222 -10.31 27.96 14.10
C ASN A 222 -10.28 29.21 13.20
N GLN A 223 -9.62 29.16 12.04
CA GLN A 223 -9.49 30.29 11.08
C GLN A 223 -9.36 29.80 9.63
N ALA A 224 -10.23 30.31 8.75
CA ALA A 224 -10.13 30.13 7.31
C ALA A 224 -9.75 31.46 6.64
N TYR A 225 -8.92 31.41 5.59
CA TYR A 225 -8.49 32.60 4.86
C TYR A 225 -8.89 32.49 3.39
N ILE A 226 -9.32 33.61 2.82
CA ILE A 226 -9.59 33.75 1.38
C ILE A 226 -8.42 34.51 0.77
N THR A 227 -7.79 33.93 -0.25
CA THR A 227 -6.76 34.60 -1.06
C THR A 227 -7.29 34.81 -2.46
N TRP A 228 -7.22 36.04 -2.96
CA TRP A 228 -7.59 36.38 -4.33
C TRP A 228 -6.34 36.27 -5.21
N GLN A 229 -6.43 35.50 -6.29
CA GLN A 229 -5.40 35.40 -7.34
C GLN A 229 -6.08 35.70 -8.67
N GLY A 230 -5.52 36.63 -9.44
CA GLY A 230 -6.04 37.09 -10.73
C GLY A 230 -4.92 37.22 -11.74
#